data_AF-A0A1C5UQ10-F1
#
_entry.id   AF-A0A1C5UQ10-F1
#
_cell.length_a   1.000
_cell.length_b   1.000
_cell.length_c   1.000
_cell.angle_alpha   90.00
_cell.angle_beta   90.00
_cell.angle_gamma   90.00
#
_symmetry.space_group_name_H-M   'P 1'
#
loop_
_entity.id
_entity.type
_entity.pdbx_description
1 polymer ?
#
loop_
_entity_poly.entity_id
_entity_poly.type
_entity_poly.pdbx_seq_one_letter_code
_entity_poly.pdbx_strand_id
1 'polypeptide(L)'
;MLTLLASFAQEESRSISENIKWATRKRFEQGIPNGHKAPYGYEWDGEMFRIIPEQGEVVKEIYRRYLAGESAYGIAKTLAERGVTGQMGMPIEQTTIKEILSSQSYTGTMVLQKNFFTEGHIRRRNKGELPMYLVDEMFEPLVSEEDYQKALEIRQQRAEQFPNNQDNLTPFSGKVKCGYCGCGVSRRTSGGRKRWVCNTRERKGMKQCECRPILETELTAAAKTVLGGSFDESAFSKEIRQVTLYSDRIEVSLLNGNRKSIIRQFSGCRGQNAFTNKVWCGSCGCKCERDNYGKKKRKIWCCSQPRTQCQMKRLPESELLEAAESLLGENFQAKVSADIDRVVVSDNQVDFEYKNGTVKTWQRK
;
A
#
# COMPACT_ATOMS: atom_id res chain seq x y z
N MET A 1 -34.15 -9.05 -38.05
CA MET A 1 -33.07 -8.71 -39.02
C MET A 1 -31.84 -8.12 -38.32
N LEU A 2 -31.99 -7.12 -37.44
CA LEU A 2 -30.87 -6.56 -36.64
C LEU A 2 -30.09 -7.60 -35.83
N THR A 3 -30.76 -8.56 -35.19
CA THR A 3 -30.12 -9.65 -34.44
C THR A 3 -29.22 -10.53 -35.29
N LEU A 4 -29.61 -10.81 -36.54
CA LEU A 4 -28.81 -11.64 -37.46
C LEU A 4 -27.55 -10.89 -37.89
N LEU A 5 -27.68 -9.62 -38.26
CA LEU A 5 -26.52 -8.77 -38.62
C LEU A 5 -25.56 -8.61 -37.43
N ALA A 6 -26.09 -8.46 -36.22
CA ALA A 6 -25.28 -8.42 -35.00
C ALA A 6 -24.54 -9.74 -34.77
N SER A 7 -25.19 -10.89 -34.97
CA SER A 7 -24.54 -12.21 -34.87
C SER A 7 -23.44 -12.39 -35.92
N PHE A 8 -23.66 -11.97 -37.17
CA PHE A 8 -22.62 -12.02 -38.22
C PHE A 8 -21.43 -11.13 -37.87
N ALA A 9 -21.67 -9.89 -37.45
CA ALA A 9 -20.60 -8.98 -37.03
C ALA A 9 -19.82 -9.53 -35.82
N GLN A 10 -20.51 -10.17 -34.87
CA GLN A 10 -19.88 -10.83 -33.72
C GLN A 10 -19.00 -12.01 -34.15
N GLU A 11 -19.47 -12.84 -35.09
CA GLU A 11 -18.72 -13.99 -35.60
C GLU A 11 -17.50 -13.56 -36.43
N GLU A 12 -17.64 -12.52 -37.26
CA GLU A 12 -16.52 -11.95 -38.02
C GLU A 12 -15.44 -11.37 -37.08
N SER A 13 -15.85 -10.63 -36.05
CA SER A 13 -14.96 -10.12 -35.01
C SER A 13 -14.21 -11.25 -34.29
N ARG A 14 -14.92 -12.33 -33.96
CA ARG A 14 -14.32 -13.54 -33.36
C ARG A 14 -13.30 -14.17 -34.31
N SER A 15 -13.66 -14.37 -35.57
CA SER A 15 -12.79 -14.96 -36.60
C SER A 15 -11.50 -14.16 -36.79
N ILE A 16 -11.58 -12.82 -36.90
CA ILE A 16 -10.41 -11.94 -36.98
C ILE A 16 -9.52 -12.10 -35.75
N SER A 17 -10.12 -12.11 -34.56
CA SER A 17 -9.40 -12.31 -33.29
C SER A 17 -8.66 -13.65 -33.26
N GLU A 18 -9.31 -14.73 -33.69
CA GLU A 18 -8.68 -16.06 -33.76
C GLU A 18 -7.54 -16.12 -34.79
N ASN A 19 -7.71 -15.50 -35.95
CA ASN A 19 -6.68 -15.41 -36.98
C ASN A 19 -5.44 -14.64 -36.49
N ILE A 20 -5.62 -13.51 -35.80
CA ILE A 20 -4.50 -12.74 -35.20
C ILE A 20 -3.78 -13.57 -34.14
N LYS A 21 -4.52 -14.28 -33.28
CA LYS A 21 -3.94 -15.17 -32.26
C LYS A 21 -3.19 -16.35 -32.89
N TRP A 22 -3.71 -16.92 -33.97
CA TRP A 22 -3.05 -17.98 -34.72
C TRP A 22 -1.75 -17.49 -35.37
N ALA A 23 -1.78 -16.36 -36.08
CA ALA A 23 -0.60 -15.76 -36.70
C ALA A 23 0.47 -15.41 -35.65
N THR A 24 0.07 -14.87 -34.50
CA THR A 24 0.99 -14.59 -33.37
C THR A 24 1.64 -15.88 -32.86
N ARG A 25 0.87 -16.95 -32.67
CA ARG A 25 1.41 -18.25 -32.23
C ARG A 25 2.41 -18.81 -33.23
N LYS A 26 2.11 -18.73 -34.53
CA LYS A 26 3.01 -19.16 -35.60
C LYS A 26 4.33 -18.40 -35.61
N ARG A 27 4.30 -17.08 -35.37
CA ARG A 27 5.52 -16.28 -35.20
C ARG A 27 6.33 -16.70 -33.98
N PHE A 28 5.66 -16.98 -32.86
CA PHE A 28 6.36 -17.45 -31.66
C PHE A 28 6.98 -18.84 -31.82
N GLU A 29 6.33 -19.75 -32.56
CA GLU A 29 6.92 -21.05 -32.94
C GLU A 29 8.23 -20.87 -33.74
N GLN A 30 8.35 -19.79 -34.50
CA GLN A 30 9.55 -19.42 -35.26
C GLN A 30 10.53 -18.56 -34.44
N GLY A 31 10.28 -18.33 -33.15
CA GLY A 31 11.12 -17.49 -32.29
C GLY A 31 10.98 -15.99 -32.53
N ILE A 32 10.02 -15.54 -33.33
CA ILE A 32 9.86 -14.13 -33.70
C ILE A 32 8.95 -13.41 -32.68
N PRO A 33 9.47 -12.45 -31.89
CA PRO A 33 8.65 -11.69 -30.95
C PRO A 33 7.72 -10.68 -31.65
N ASN A 34 6.69 -10.23 -30.93
CA ASN A 34 5.77 -9.17 -31.39
C ASN A 34 6.30 -7.74 -31.15
N GLY A 35 7.49 -7.60 -30.54
CA GLY A 35 8.13 -6.32 -30.28
C GLY A 35 9.30 -6.43 -29.31
N HIS A 36 10.11 -5.38 -29.25
CA HIS A 36 11.39 -5.36 -28.52
C HIS A 36 11.34 -4.43 -27.30
N LYS A 37 10.49 -4.76 -26.32
CA LYS A 37 10.47 -4.02 -25.05
C LYS A 37 11.58 -4.52 -24.14
N ALA A 38 12.60 -3.69 -23.92
CA ALA A 38 13.74 -4.04 -23.10
C ALA A 38 13.38 -4.20 -21.60
N PRO A 39 13.87 -5.26 -20.93
CA PRO A 39 13.92 -5.32 -19.47
C PRO A 39 14.95 -4.33 -18.93
N TYR A 40 14.91 -4.07 -17.62
CA TYR A 40 15.92 -3.24 -16.96
C TYR A 40 17.32 -3.82 -17.17
N GLY A 41 18.34 -2.98 -17.37
CA GLY A 41 19.69 -3.44 -17.66
C GLY A 41 20.00 -3.65 -19.13
N TYR A 42 19.03 -3.50 -20.03
CA TYR A 42 19.19 -3.78 -21.45
C TYR A 42 18.66 -2.68 -22.36
N GLU A 43 19.20 -2.64 -23.57
CA GLU A 43 18.67 -1.92 -24.73
C GLU A 43 18.67 -2.81 -25.98
N TRP A 44 17.81 -2.50 -26.95
CA TRP A 44 17.71 -3.25 -28.21
C TRP A 44 18.63 -2.60 -29.25
N ASP A 45 19.57 -3.35 -29.81
CA ASP A 45 20.53 -2.84 -30.80
C ASP A 45 20.06 -3.01 -32.26
N GLY A 46 18.94 -3.69 -32.48
CA GLY A 46 18.44 -4.07 -33.82
C GLY A 46 18.37 -5.58 -34.03
N GLU A 47 19.17 -6.34 -33.30
CA GLU A 47 19.34 -7.79 -33.44
C GLU A 47 19.16 -8.54 -32.12
N MET A 48 19.75 -8.03 -31.03
CA MET A 48 19.64 -8.60 -29.70
C MET A 48 19.60 -7.52 -28.60
N PHE A 49 19.39 -7.93 -27.36
CA PHE A 49 19.42 -7.04 -26.21
C PHE A 49 20.84 -6.95 -25.63
N ARG A 50 21.43 -5.75 -25.66
CA ARG A 50 22.77 -5.44 -25.14
C ARG A 50 22.72 -4.84 -23.75
N ILE A 51 23.75 -5.11 -22.95
CA ILE A 51 23.80 -4.61 -21.56
C ILE A 51 24.04 -3.10 -21.55
N ILE A 52 23.22 -2.37 -20.80
CA ILE A 52 23.53 -1.02 -20.36
C ILE A 52 24.47 -1.13 -19.16
N PRO A 53 25.77 -0.76 -19.24
CA PRO A 53 26.77 -1.14 -18.24
C PRO A 53 26.41 -0.77 -16.80
N GLU A 54 25.96 0.47 -16.57
CA GLU A 54 25.59 0.95 -15.24
C GLU A 54 24.43 0.16 -14.62
N GLN A 55 23.41 -0.15 -15.42
CA GLN A 55 22.25 -0.92 -14.96
C GLN A 55 22.55 -2.42 -14.84
N GLY A 56 23.42 -2.95 -15.71
CA GLY A 56 23.90 -4.33 -15.66
C GLY A 56 24.61 -4.64 -14.33
N GLU A 57 25.45 -3.71 -13.85
CA GLU A 57 26.09 -3.86 -12.54
C GLU A 57 25.08 -3.86 -11.39
N VAL A 58 23.99 -3.08 -11.50
CA VAL A 58 22.89 -3.14 -10.52
C VAL A 58 22.22 -4.52 -10.53
N VAL A 59 21.98 -5.11 -11.70
CA VAL A 59 21.41 -6.48 -11.80
C VAL A 59 22.32 -7.51 -11.12
N LYS A 60 23.63 -7.47 -11.40
CA LYS A 60 24.61 -8.36 -10.76
C LYS A 60 24.63 -8.16 -9.24
N GLU A 61 24.60 -6.90 -8.78
CA GLU A 61 24.53 -6.57 -7.35
C GLU A 61 23.28 -7.18 -6.69
N ILE A 62 22.11 -7.06 -7.35
CA ILE A 62 20.83 -7.61 -6.89
C ILE A 62 20.93 -9.12 -6.68
N TYR A 63 21.44 -9.86 -7.68
CA TYR A 63 21.59 -11.31 -7.59
C TYR A 63 22.54 -11.69 -6.46
N ARG A 64 23.75 -11.10 -6.42
CA ARG A 64 24.75 -11.36 -5.39
C ARG A 64 24.18 -11.17 -3.97
N ARG A 65 23.49 -10.06 -3.72
CA ARG A 65 22.91 -9.75 -2.40
C ARG A 65 21.73 -10.64 -2.04
N TYR A 66 20.88 -10.97 -3.02
CA TYR A 66 19.73 -11.83 -2.79
C TYR A 66 20.15 -13.26 -2.47
N LEU A 67 21.13 -13.79 -3.21
CA LEU A 67 21.73 -15.11 -2.96
C LEU A 67 22.46 -15.17 -1.62
N ALA A 68 23.03 -14.05 -1.16
CA ALA A 68 23.59 -13.91 0.19
C ALA A 68 22.52 -13.83 1.31
N GLY A 69 21.23 -13.95 0.98
CA GLY A 69 20.15 -14.02 1.95
C GLY A 69 19.45 -12.69 2.24
N GLU A 70 19.82 -11.60 1.57
CA GLU A 70 19.10 -10.34 1.74
C GLU A 70 17.67 -10.42 1.18
N SER A 71 16.74 -9.65 1.76
CA SER A 71 15.36 -9.57 1.26
C SER A 71 15.28 -8.62 0.05
N ALA A 72 14.41 -8.91 -0.90
CA ALA A 72 14.15 -8.01 -2.04
C ALA A 72 13.72 -6.59 -1.61
N TYR A 73 13.11 -6.45 -0.43
CA TYR A 73 12.77 -5.14 0.14
C TYR A 73 14.01 -4.39 0.63
N GLY A 74 14.91 -5.09 1.36
CA GLY A 74 16.17 -4.52 1.84
C GLY A 74 17.03 -4.01 0.67
N ILE A 75 17.19 -4.86 -0.35
CA ILE A 75 17.92 -4.51 -1.57
C ILE A 75 17.31 -3.27 -2.22
N ALA A 76 16.00 -3.27 -2.52
CA ALA A 76 15.32 -2.14 -3.12
C ALA A 76 15.47 -0.84 -2.31
N LYS A 77 15.34 -0.93 -0.97
CA LYS A 77 15.46 0.23 -0.08
C LYS A 77 16.84 0.86 -0.20
N THR A 78 17.91 0.07 -0.07
CA THR A 78 19.29 0.58 -0.14
C THR A 78 19.65 1.13 -1.53
N LEU A 79 19.16 0.51 -2.59
CA LEU A 79 19.38 1.00 -3.96
C LEU A 79 18.64 2.32 -4.20
N ALA A 80 17.39 2.43 -3.73
CA ALA A 80 16.62 3.68 -3.81
C ALA A 80 17.26 4.81 -2.99
N GLU A 81 17.83 4.51 -1.81
CA GLU A 81 18.59 5.48 -1.00
C GLU A 81 19.84 5.99 -1.70
N ARG A 82 20.45 5.18 -2.58
CA ARG A 82 21.57 5.55 -3.46
C ARG A 82 21.13 6.30 -4.73
N GLY A 83 19.83 6.49 -4.94
CA GLY A 83 19.29 7.15 -6.13
C GLY A 83 19.14 6.24 -7.35
N VAL A 84 19.24 4.92 -7.20
CA VAL A 84 19.04 3.98 -8.32
C VAL A 84 17.57 3.97 -8.74
N THR A 85 17.35 4.20 -10.03
CA THR A 85 16.03 4.22 -10.66
C THR A 85 15.84 3.02 -11.59
N GLY A 86 14.58 2.62 -11.81
CA GLY A 86 14.21 1.71 -12.89
C GLY A 86 14.24 2.39 -14.27
N GLN A 87 13.90 1.64 -15.32
CA GLN A 87 13.98 2.09 -16.72
C GLN A 87 13.20 3.38 -17.01
N MET A 88 12.10 3.63 -16.28
CA MET A 88 11.24 4.81 -16.45
C MET A 88 11.63 5.98 -15.53
N GLY A 89 12.81 5.95 -14.90
CA GLY A 89 13.30 7.01 -14.02
C GLY A 89 12.67 7.04 -12.61
N MET A 90 11.79 6.10 -12.27
CA MET A 90 11.22 5.98 -10.92
C MET A 90 12.17 5.21 -9.99
N PRO A 91 12.24 5.55 -8.68
CA PRO A 91 13.05 4.80 -7.72
C PRO A 91 12.75 3.30 -7.76
N ILE A 92 13.80 2.47 -7.68
CA ILE A 92 13.63 1.02 -7.77
C ILE A 92 12.81 0.48 -6.59
N GLU A 93 11.82 -0.36 -6.89
CA GLU A 93 10.94 -0.95 -5.88
C GLU A 93 11.17 -2.45 -5.71
N GLN A 94 10.70 -2.99 -4.59
CA GLN A 94 10.74 -4.43 -4.31
C GLN A 94 10.10 -5.27 -5.42
N THR A 95 9.07 -4.76 -6.10
CA THR A 95 8.42 -5.40 -7.24
C THR A 95 9.38 -5.56 -8.41
N THR A 96 10.13 -4.51 -8.75
CA THR A 96 11.17 -4.55 -9.78
C THR A 96 12.26 -5.56 -9.44
N ILE A 97 12.76 -5.57 -8.20
CA ILE A 97 13.74 -6.56 -7.74
C ILE A 97 13.21 -7.99 -7.92
N LYS A 98 11.95 -8.23 -7.56
CA LYS A 98 11.31 -9.54 -7.74
C LYS A 98 11.14 -9.91 -9.22
N GLU A 99 10.85 -8.95 -10.10
CA GLU A 99 10.77 -9.21 -11.52
C GLU A 99 12.13 -9.59 -12.09
N ILE A 100 13.19 -8.86 -11.71
CA ILE A 100 14.59 -9.14 -12.08
C ILE A 100 14.94 -10.59 -11.72
N LEU A 101 14.79 -10.96 -10.44
CA LEU A 101 15.14 -12.29 -9.91
C LEU A 101 14.29 -13.46 -10.47
N SER A 102 13.26 -13.18 -11.27
CA SER A 102 12.39 -14.22 -11.88
C SER A 102 12.30 -14.14 -13.39
N SER A 103 13.13 -13.30 -14.01
CA SER A 103 13.17 -13.18 -15.45
C SER A 103 14.33 -13.98 -16.02
N GLN A 104 14.02 -15.00 -16.80
CA GLN A 104 15.02 -15.76 -17.55
C GLN A 104 15.80 -14.92 -18.58
N SER A 105 15.31 -13.71 -18.92
CA SER A 105 16.04 -12.80 -19.83
C SER A 105 17.48 -12.51 -19.39
N TYR A 106 17.76 -12.51 -18.07
CA TYR A 106 19.11 -12.22 -17.57
C TYR A 106 20.10 -13.37 -17.79
N THR A 107 19.63 -14.57 -18.16
CA THR A 107 20.48 -15.73 -18.52
C THR A 107 20.74 -15.84 -20.03
N GLY A 108 20.19 -14.93 -20.84
CA GLY A 108 20.35 -14.91 -22.29
C GLY A 108 19.09 -15.29 -23.08
N THR A 109 18.08 -15.87 -22.42
CA THR A 109 16.94 -16.49 -23.09
C THR A 109 15.67 -15.63 -23.03
N MET A 110 15.03 -15.42 -24.18
CA MET A 110 13.69 -14.84 -24.26
C MET A 110 12.62 -15.93 -24.08
N VAL A 111 11.62 -15.66 -23.23
CA VAL A 111 10.41 -16.50 -23.17
C VAL A 111 9.26 -15.77 -23.87
N LEU A 112 8.75 -16.37 -24.95
CA LEU A 112 7.58 -15.92 -25.68
C LEU A 112 6.30 -16.54 -25.10
N GLN A 113 5.17 -15.90 -25.33
CA GLN A 113 3.86 -16.32 -24.84
C GLN A 113 3.74 -16.43 -23.29
N LYS A 114 4.49 -15.60 -22.54
CA LYS A 114 4.34 -15.43 -21.08
C LYS A 114 2.91 -15.02 -20.67
N ASN A 115 2.14 -14.44 -21.58
CA ASN A 115 0.76 -14.00 -21.37
C ASN A 115 -0.09 -14.29 -22.62
N PHE A 116 -1.40 -14.41 -22.43
CA PHE A 116 -2.39 -14.52 -23.50
C PHE A 116 -3.66 -13.74 -23.15
N PHE A 117 -4.54 -13.52 -24.13
CA PHE A 117 -5.83 -12.86 -23.95
C PHE A 117 -6.97 -13.86 -24.03
N THR A 118 -7.88 -13.82 -23.06
CA THR A 118 -9.13 -14.60 -23.09
C THR A 118 -10.14 -14.01 -24.07
N GLU A 119 -11.27 -14.70 -24.31
CA GLU A 119 -12.36 -14.21 -25.17
C GLU A 119 -12.91 -12.84 -24.71
N GLY A 120 -12.95 -12.56 -23.41
CA GLY A 120 -13.33 -11.25 -22.87
C GLY A 120 -12.25 -10.17 -22.95
N HIS A 121 -11.22 -10.32 -23.77
CA HIS A 121 -10.07 -9.42 -23.88
C HIS A 121 -9.31 -9.17 -22.57
N ILE A 122 -9.35 -10.14 -21.65
CA ILE A 122 -8.64 -10.06 -20.38
C ILE A 122 -7.26 -10.70 -20.56
N ARG A 123 -6.20 -9.92 -20.32
CA ARG A 123 -4.83 -10.44 -20.29
C ARG A 123 -4.65 -11.36 -19.09
N ARG A 124 -4.12 -12.56 -19.32
CA ARG A 124 -3.74 -13.54 -18.29
C ARG A 124 -2.31 -14.00 -18.48
N ARG A 125 -1.64 -14.32 -17.37
CA ARG A 125 -0.33 -14.97 -17.38
C ARG A 125 -0.51 -16.43 -17.79
N ASN A 126 0.33 -16.91 -18.69
CA ASN A 126 0.37 -18.31 -19.09
C ASN A 126 1.06 -19.13 -18.00
N LYS A 127 0.38 -20.16 -17.51
CA LYS A 127 0.81 -21.12 -16.49
C LYS A 127 0.86 -22.55 -17.05
N GLY A 128 0.78 -22.70 -18.38
CA GLY A 128 0.74 -23.98 -19.08
C GLY A 128 -0.52 -24.19 -19.91
N GLU A 129 -1.45 -23.22 -19.94
CA GLU A 129 -2.66 -23.30 -20.76
C GLU A 129 -2.33 -23.25 -22.27
N LEU A 130 -1.21 -22.62 -22.63
CA LEU A 130 -0.70 -22.59 -23.99
C LEU A 130 0.82 -22.85 -24.01
N PRO A 131 1.41 -23.28 -25.13
CA PRO A 131 2.86 -23.43 -25.24
C PRO A 131 3.60 -22.12 -24.89
N MET A 132 4.77 -22.23 -24.29
CA MET A 132 5.73 -21.13 -24.17
C MET A 132 6.96 -21.51 -24.99
N TYR A 133 7.54 -20.53 -25.69
CA TYR A 133 8.67 -20.77 -26.57
C TYR A 133 9.89 -20.06 -26.00
N LEU A 134 11.02 -20.76 -25.96
CA LEU A 134 12.31 -20.22 -25.54
C LEU A 134 13.11 -19.87 -26.79
N VAL A 135 13.68 -18.68 -26.78
CA VAL A 135 14.58 -18.20 -27.84
C VAL A 135 15.88 -17.82 -27.16
N ASP A 136 16.89 -18.65 -27.34
CA ASP A 136 18.21 -18.44 -26.77
C ASP A 136 18.95 -17.32 -27.50
N GLU A 137 20.03 -16.83 -26.89
CA GLU A 137 20.92 -15.79 -27.46
C GLU A 137 20.24 -14.46 -27.80
N MET A 138 19.06 -14.20 -27.24
CA MET A 138 18.34 -12.93 -27.42
C MET A 138 18.84 -11.81 -26.52
N PHE A 139 19.53 -12.15 -25.42
CA PHE A 139 20.08 -11.20 -24.46
C PHE A 139 21.55 -11.52 -24.21
N GLU A 140 22.37 -10.48 -24.04
CA GLU A 140 23.71 -10.66 -23.50
C GLU A 140 23.61 -11.07 -22.02
N PRO A 141 24.15 -12.22 -21.59
CA PRO A 141 23.87 -12.79 -20.27
C PRO A 141 24.49 -11.95 -19.14
N LEU A 142 23.68 -11.59 -18.15
CA LEU A 142 24.11 -10.88 -16.94
C LEU A 142 24.33 -11.82 -15.75
N VAL A 143 23.66 -12.98 -15.74
CA VAL A 143 23.73 -13.98 -14.67
C VAL A 143 23.79 -15.39 -15.24
N SER A 144 24.37 -16.32 -14.49
CA SER A 144 24.37 -17.74 -14.88
C SER A 144 22.98 -18.36 -14.70
N GLU A 145 22.70 -19.41 -15.46
CA GLU A 145 21.49 -20.22 -15.27
C GLU A 145 21.43 -20.81 -13.85
N GLU A 146 22.58 -21.17 -13.27
CA GLU A 146 22.68 -21.68 -11.90
C GLU A 146 22.22 -20.63 -10.86
N ASP A 147 22.69 -19.39 -10.96
CA ASP A 147 22.29 -18.31 -10.04
C ASP A 147 20.81 -17.94 -10.20
N TYR A 148 20.30 -18.00 -11.43
CA TYR A 148 18.88 -17.83 -11.71
C TYR A 148 18.02 -18.91 -11.03
N GLN A 149 18.38 -20.18 -11.17
CA GLN A 149 17.64 -21.26 -10.53
C GLN A 149 17.71 -21.18 -9.01
N LYS A 150 18.88 -20.91 -8.43
CA LYS A 150 19.03 -20.67 -6.98
C LYS A 150 18.14 -19.51 -6.49
N ALA A 151 18.05 -18.42 -7.25
CA ALA A 151 17.19 -17.29 -6.89
C ALA A 151 15.70 -17.67 -6.91
N LEU A 152 15.26 -18.51 -7.86
CA LEU A 152 13.90 -19.04 -7.90
C LEU A 152 13.61 -19.97 -6.71
N GLU A 153 14.54 -20.86 -6.37
CA GLU A 153 14.43 -21.77 -5.22
C GLU A 153 14.29 -21.00 -3.91
N ILE A 154 15.18 -20.04 -3.64
CA ILE A 154 15.12 -19.18 -2.44
C ILE A 154 13.76 -18.47 -2.37
N ARG A 155 13.26 -17.99 -3.51
CA ARG A 155 11.97 -17.31 -3.58
C ARG A 155 10.81 -18.27 -3.26
N GLN A 156 10.84 -19.49 -3.78
CA GLN A 156 9.85 -20.52 -3.51
C GLN A 156 9.87 -20.90 -2.03
N GLN A 157 11.04 -21.22 -1.47
CA GLN A 157 11.21 -21.54 -0.05
C GLN A 157 10.67 -20.43 0.86
N ARG A 158 10.99 -19.16 0.56
CA ARG A 158 10.44 -18.02 1.31
C ARG A 158 8.93 -17.90 1.20
N ALA A 159 8.34 -18.27 0.06
CA ALA A 159 6.88 -18.28 -0.09
C ALA A 159 6.22 -19.43 0.68
N GLU A 160 6.87 -20.59 0.72
CA GLU A 160 6.41 -21.78 1.46
C GLU A 160 6.55 -21.61 2.98
N GLN A 161 7.57 -20.90 3.46
CA GLN A 161 7.74 -20.55 4.89
C GLN A 161 6.66 -19.59 5.39
N PHE A 162 6.11 -18.76 4.51
CA PHE A 162 5.07 -17.78 4.84
C PHE A 162 3.88 -17.98 3.91
N PRO A 163 3.18 -19.13 3.99
CA PRO A 163 2.07 -19.38 3.10
C PRO A 163 1.00 -18.32 3.34
N ASN A 164 0.33 -17.89 2.27
CA ASN A 164 -0.89 -17.10 2.39
C ASN A 164 -1.90 -17.97 3.13
N ASN A 165 -2.00 -17.80 4.44
CA ASN A 165 -2.88 -18.58 5.29
C ASN A 165 -4.32 -18.16 5.02
N GLN A 166 -4.93 -18.78 4.00
CA GLN A 166 -6.30 -18.50 3.60
C GLN A 166 -7.29 -18.79 4.73
N ASP A 167 -6.98 -19.76 5.60
CA ASP A 167 -7.79 -20.14 6.76
C ASP A 167 -7.89 -19.02 7.80
N ASN A 168 -7.02 -18.01 7.74
CA ASN A 168 -7.02 -16.84 8.62
C ASN A 168 -7.61 -15.57 7.96
N LEU A 169 -8.19 -15.68 6.76
CA LEU A 169 -8.85 -14.56 6.10
C LEU A 169 -10.18 -14.25 6.80
N THR A 170 -10.29 -13.04 7.34
CA THR A 170 -11.55 -12.50 7.83
C THR A 170 -12.31 -11.79 6.69
N PRO A 171 -13.62 -11.48 6.83
CA PRO A 171 -14.38 -10.72 5.81
C PRO A 171 -13.76 -9.37 5.44
N PHE A 172 -13.05 -8.74 6.37
CA PHE A 172 -12.29 -7.49 6.17
C PHE A 172 -11.05 -7.65 5.27
N SER A 173 -10.54 -8.86 5.08
CA SER A 173 -9.28 -9.11 4.36
C SER A 173 -9.41 -8.68 2.90
N GLY A 174 -8.46 -7.88 2.42
CA GLY A 174 -8.49 -7.32 1.07
C GLY A 174 -9.44 -6.13 0.87
N LYS A 175 -10.46 -5.96 1.73
CA LYS A 175 -11.47 -4.89 1.65
C LYS A 175 -11.12 -3.63 2.44
N VAL A 176 -10.25 -3.71 3.45
CA VAL A 176 -9.85 -2.54 4.24
C VAL A 176 -8.65 -1.81 3.59
N LYS A 177 -8.85 -0.52 3.28
CA LYS A 177 -7.86 0.37 2.66
C LYS A 177 -7.58 1.59 3.53
N CYS A 178 -6.38 2.12 3.40
CA CYS A 178 -5.98 3.36 4.05
C CYS A 178 -6.48 4.57 3.24
N GLY A 179 -7.19 5.50 3.88
CA GLY A 179 -7.68 6.73 3.25
C GLY A 179 -6.60 7.78 2.96
N TYR A 180 -5.38 7.61 3.50
CA TYR A 180 -4.26 8.53 3.26
C TYR A 180 -3.34 8.06 2.13
N CYS A 181 -2.93 6.79 2.15
CA CYS A 181 -1.95 6.26 1.19
C CYS A 181 -2.53 5.25 0.20
N GLY A 182 -3.83 4.93 0.26
CA GLY A 182 -4.50 3.95 -0.61
C GLY A 182 -4.11 2.48 -0.38
N CYS A 183 -3.00 2.21 0.30
CA CYS A 183 -2.52 0.85 0.54
C CYS A 183 -3.45 0.04 1.44
N GLY A 184 -3.31 -1.30 1.35
CA GLY A 184 -4.04 -2.23 2.20
C GLY A 184 -3.75 -2.03 3.69
N VAL A 185 -4.75 -2.32 4.50
CA VAL A 185 -4.65 -2.39 5.96
C VAL A 185 -4.77 -3.86 6.34
N SER A 186 -3.83 -4.35 7.15
CA SER A 186 -3.74 -5.77 7.47
C SER A 186 -3.93 -6.03 8.96
N ARG A 187 -4.55 -7.17 9.26
CA ARG A 187 -4.78 -7.65 10.62
C ARG A 187 -3.47 -8.06 11.30
N ARG A 188 -3.33 -7.71 12.57
CA ARG A 188 -2.24 -8.08 13.46
C ARG A 188 -2.83 -8.54 14.80
N THR A 189 -2.32 -9.65 15.30
CA THR A 189 -2.72 -10.21 16.60
C THR A 189 -1.54 -10.08 17.56
N SER A 190 -1.73 -9.44 18.70
CA SER A 190 -0.69 -9.30 19.73
C SER A 190 -1.33 -9.35 21.10
N GLY A 191 -0.94 -10.32 21.94
CA GLY A 191 -1.47 -10.49 23.30
C GLY A 191 -3.00 -10.58 23.33
N GLY A 192 -3.60 -11.37 22.42
CA GLY A 192 -5.05 -11.52 22.27
C GLY A 192 -5.78 -10.34 21.61
N ARG A 193 -5.14 -9.18 21.44
CA ARG A 193 -5.75 -8.02 20.79
C ARG A 193 -5.57 -8.07 19.28
N LYS A 194 -6.69 -7.98 18.57
CA LYS A 194 -6.77 -7.95 17.11
C LYS A 194 -6.89 -6.50 16.65
N ARG A 195 -5.87 -6.02 15.93
CA ARG A 195 -5.80 -4.65 15.38
C ARG A 195 -5.48 -4.67 13.90
N TRP A 196 -5.91 -3.65 13.19
CA TRP A 196 -5.69 -3.48 11.77
C TRP A 196 -4.77 -2.28 11.55
N VAL A 197 -3.71 -2.49 10.78
CA VAL A 197 -2.60 -1.52 10.62
C VAL A 197 -2.36 -1.27 9.14
N CYS A 198 -2.24 0.00 8.75
CA CYS A 198 -1.83 0.36 7.40
C CYS A 198 -0.44 -0.21 7.08
N ASN A 199 -0.32 -0.91 5.96
CA ASN A 199 0.94 -1.55 5.55
C ASN A 199 2.07 -0.55 5.30
N THR A 200 1.77 0.63 4.75
CA THR A 200 2.77 1.69 4.55
C THR A 200 3.28 2.22 5.88
N ARG A 201 2.38 2.50 6.83
CA ARG A 201 2.75 2.95 8.17
C ARG A 201 3.60 1.92 8.91
N GLU A 202 3.23 0.65 8.81
CA GLU A 202 3.95 -0.42 9.50
C GLU A 202 5.35 -0.63 8.93
N ARG A 203 5.50 -0.60 7.59
CA ARG A 203 6.79 -0.85 6.93
C ARG A 203 7.70 0.36 6.89
N LYS A 204 7.15 1.55 6.60
CA LYS A 204 7.92 2.78 6.37
C LYS A 204 7.90 3.73 7.57
N GLY A 205 6.97 3.57 8.50
CA GLY A 205 6.84 4.40 9.70
C GLY A 205 5.68 5.40 9.64
N MET A 206 5.43 6.06 10.77
CA MET A 206 4.33 7.03 10.94
C MET A 206 4.49 8.28 10.09
N LYS A 207 5.73 8.70 9.79
CA LYS A 207 6.01 9.90 8.97
C LYS A 207 5.50 9.76 7.53
N GLN A 208 5.40 8.53 7.03
CA GLN A 208 4.99 8.22 5.65
C GLN A 208 3.49 7.95 5.54
N CYS A 209 2.84 7.55 6.64
CA CYS A 209 1.41 7.39 6.67
C CYS A 209 0.89 7.49 8.11
N GLU A 210 0.01 8.46 8.32
CA GLU A 210 -0.52 8.79 9.64
C GLU A 210 -1.72 7.92 10.05
N CYS A 211 -2.14 6.99 9.18
CA CYS A 211 -3.28 6.12 9.40
C CYS A 211 -3.15 5.34 10.70
N ARG A 212 -3.97 5.71 11.69
CA ARG A 212 -3.93 5.10 13.02
C ARG A 212 -4.41 3.64 12.95
N PRO A 213 -3.87 2.75 13.78
CA PRO A 213 -4.44 1.42 13.95
C PRO A 213 -5.88 1.51 14.42
N ILE A 214 -6.69 0.58 13.95
CA ILE A 214 -8.07 0.40 14.39
C ILE A 214 -8.21 -0.98 15.06
N LEU A 215 -9.03 -1.09 16.09
CA LEU A 215 -9.33 -2.39 16.69
C LEU A 215 -10.31 -3.15 15.80
N GLU A 216 -10.19 -4.48 15.76
CA GLU A 216 -11.15 -5.31 15.01
C GLU A 216 -12.58 -5.12 15.54
N THR A 217 -12.75 -4.93 16.85
CA THR A 217 -14.05 -4.63 17.45
C THR A 217 -14.67 -3.32 16.94
N GLU A 218 -13.84 -2.31 16.67
CA GLU A 218 -14.28 -1.02 16.12
C GLU A 218 -14.71 -1.18 14.64
N LEU A 219 -13.97 -1.97 13.85
CA LEU A 219 -14.36 -2.32 12.48
C LEU A 219 -15.67 -3.13 12.44
N THR A 220 -15.81 -4.12 13.32
CA THR A 220 -17.03 -4.91 13.43
C THR A 220 -18.21 -4.05 13.85
N ALA A 221 -18.05 -3.15 14.81
CA ALA A 221 -19.11 -2.20 15.20
C ALA A 221 -19.53 -1.30 14.02
N ALA A 222 -18.57 -0.77 13.27
CA ALA A 222 -18.86 0.03 12.09
C ALA A 222 -19.63 -0.77 11.02
N ALA A 223 -19.22 -2.01 10.76
CA ALA A 223 -19.91 -2.90 9.83
C ALA A 223 -21.36 -3.20 10.27
N LYS A 224 -21.58 -3.46 11.56
CA LYS A 224 -22.92 -3.66 12.15
C LYS A 224 -23.84 -2.46 11.90
N THR A 225 -23.34 -1.25 12.15
CA THR A 225 -24.08 -0.01 11.93
C THR A 225 -24.46 0.18 10.45
N VAL A 226 -23.58 -0.21 9.53
CA VAL A 226 -23.86 -0.08 8.09
C VAL A 226 -24.88 -1.09 7.60
N LEU A 227 -24.76 -2.35 8.04
CA LEU A 227 -25.60 -3.49 7.64
C LEU A 227 -26.93 -3.56 8.42
N GLY A 228 -27.18 -2.64 9.36
CA GLY A 228 -28.48 -2.52 10.03
C GLY A 228 -28.75 -3.55 11.14
N GLY A 229 -27.72 -4.13 11.76
CA GLY A 229 -27.94 -5.13 12.81
C GLY A 229 -26.70 -5.91 13.25
N SER A 230 -26.85 -7.23 13.38
CA SER A 230 -25.75 -8.14 13.73
C SER A 230 -24.67 -8.17 12.64
N PHE A 231 -23.45 -8.54 13.02
CA PHE A 231 -22.37 -8.70 12.05
C PHE A 231 -22.49 -10.07 11.42
N ASP A 232 -22.95 -10.12 10.18
CA ASP A 232 -22.94 -11.33 9.36
C ASP A 232 -21.83 -11.25 8.30
N GLU A 233 -20.97 -12.26 8.29
CA GLU A 233 -19.79 -12.30 7.42
C GLU A 233 -20.16 -12.44 5.92
N SER A 234 -21.27 -13.13 5.63
CA SER A 234 -21.77 -13.35 4.28
C SER A 234 -22.38 -12.06 3.72
N ALA A 235 -23.20 -11.37 4.50
CA ALA A 235 -23.76 -10.06 4.16
C ALA A 235 -22.64 -9.03 3.95
N PHE A 236 -21.65 -8.97 4.84
CA PHE A 236 -20.47 -8.11 4.65
C PHE A 236 -19.76 -8.41 3.32
N SER A 237 -19.63 -9.68 2.96
CA SER A 237 -18.97 -10.10 1.73
C SER A 237 -19.75 -9.69 0.48
N LYS A 238 -21.08 -9.77 0.51
CA LYS A 238 -22.00 -9.49 -0.61
C LYS A 238 -22.39 -8.03 -0.77
N GLU A 239 -22.32 -7.21 0.28
CA GLU A 239 -22.81 -5.82 0.24
C GLU A 239 -21.69 -4.79 0.30
N ILE A 240 -20.59 -5.07 1.01
CA ILE A 240 -19.53 -4.08 1.23
C ILE A 240 -18.44 -4.25 0.18
N ARG A 241 -18.21 -3.19 -0.60
CA ARG A 241 -17.14 -3.13 -1.61
C ARG A 241 -15.79 -2.84 -0.96
N GLN A 242 -15.73 -1.84 -0.07
CA GLN A 242 -14.49 -1.36 0.53
C GLN A 242 -14.77 -0.67 1.87
N VAL A 243 -13.84 -0.81 2.81
CA VAL A 243 -13.78 0.00 4.03
C VAL A 243 -12.52 0.87 3.97
N THR A 244 -12.68 2.19 3.99
CA THR A 244 -11.60 3.17 3.94
C THR A 244 -11.39 3.78 5.32
N LEU A 245 -10.16 3.69 5.84
CA LEU A 245 -9.81 4.13 7.18
C LEU A 245 -9.09 5.48 7.20
N TYR A 246 -9.60 6.39 8.03
CA TYR A 246 -8.96 7.63 8.40
C TYR A 246 -8.68 7.67 9.91
N SER A 247 -8.00 8.72 10.36
CA SER A 247 -7.69 8.90 11.79
C SER A 247 -8.93 9.15 12.63
N ASP A 248 -9.94 9.84 12.09
CA ASP A 248 -11.15 10.31 12.77
C ASP A 248 -12.45 9.66 12.27
N ARG A 249 -12.43 8.99 11.10
CA ARG A 249 -13.62 8.35 10.52
C ARG A 249 -13.33 7.04 9.79
N ILE A 250 -14.38 6.27 9.57
CA ILE A 250 -14.42 5.04 8.78
C ILE A 250 -15.45 5.28 7.67
N GLU A 251 -15.02 5.18 6.42
CA GLU A 251 -15.92 5.26 5.26
C GLU A 251 -16.17 3.85 4.73
N VAL A 252 -17.43 3.47 4.57
CA VAL A 252 -17.83 2.17 4.05
C VAL A 252 -18.55 2.39 2.72
N SER A 253 -17.97 1.85 1.65
CA SER A 253 -18.55 1.86 0.32
C SER A 253 -19.23 0.53 0.06
N LEU A 254 -20.51 0.59 -0.31
CA LEU A 254 -21.32 -0.56 -0.67
C LEU A 254 -21.23 -0.85 -2.17
N LEU A 255 -21.59 -2.08 -2.57
CA LEU A 255 -21.59 -2.52 -3.96
C LEU A 255 -22.69 -1.85 -4.79
N ASN A 256 -23.79 -1.42 -4.16
CA ASN A 256 -24.84 -0.61 -4.80
C ASN A 256 -24.45 0.86 -5.03
N GLY A 257 -23.22 1.25 -4.71
CA GLY A 257 -22.70 2.62 -4.88
C GLY A 257 -22.88 3.54 -3.67
N ASN A 258 -23.71 3.15 -2.68
CA ASN A 258 -23.92 3.94 -1.47
C ASN A 258 -22.65 4.02 -0.62
N ARG A 259 -22.48 5.13 0.08
CA ARG A 259 -21.37 5.35 1.01
C ARG A 259 -21.90 5.80 2.36
N LYS A 260 -21.39 5.21 3.44
CA LYS A 260 -21.67 5.63 4.80
C LYS A 260 -20.36 6.06 5.46
N SER A 261 -20.41 7.15 6.23
CA SER A 261 -19.28 7.64 7.02
C SER A 261 -19.62 7.51 8.49
N ILE A 262 -18.70 6.93 9.26
CA ILE A 262 -18.86 6.69 10.70
C ILE A 262 -17.70 7.41 11.40
N ILE A 263 -18.02 8.35 12.28
CA ILE A 263 -17.02 9.01 13.13
C ILE A 263 -16.53 8.04 14.18
N ARG A 264 -15.20 7.96 14.32
CA ARG A 264 -14.54 7.09 15.30
C ARG A 264 -14.74 7.64 16.70
N GLN A 265 -15.02 6.74 17.64
CA GLN A 265 -15.24 7.08 19.04
C GLN A 265 -13.99 6.71 19.85
N PHE A 266 -13.51 7.63 20.70
CA PHE A 266 -12.31 7.42 21.51
C PHE A 266 -12.65 7.53 23.00
N SER A 267 -12.25 6.53 23.78
CA SER A 267 -12.47 6.51 25.23
C SER A 267 -11.41 7.26 26.04
N GLY A 268 -10.35 7.79 25.41
CA GLY A 268 -9.18 8.34 26.12
C GLY A 268 -8.20 7.27 26.63
N CYS A 269 -8.59 5.99 26.64
CA CYS A 269 -7.74 4.87 27.03
C CYS A 269 -6.49 4.72 26.15
N ARG A 270 -5.51 3.92 26.60
CA ARG A 270 -4.24 3.71 25.88
C ARG A 270 -4.48 3.30 24.42
N GLY A 271 -4.09 4.17 23.49
CA GLY A 271 -4.23 3.97 22.04
C GLY A 271 -5.50 4.57 21.41
N GLN A 272 -6.43 5.09 22.21
CA GLN A 272 -7.66 5.74 21.81
C GLN A 272 -7.69 7.19 22.31
N ASN A 273 -7.16 8.11 21.52
CA ASN A 273 -7.09 9.54 21.86
C ASN A 273 -7.54 10.36 20.65
N ALA A 274 -8.53 11.25 20.77
CA ALA A 274 -9.07 12.01 19.65
C ALA A 274 -8.10 13.08 19.08
N PHE A 275 -7.13 13.55 19.86
CA PHE A 275 -6.18 14.60 19.47
C PHE A 275 -5.01 14.10 18.60
N THR A 276 -4.80 12.78 18.50
CA THR A 276 -3.70 12.26 17.69
C THR A 276 -3.88 12.68 16.23
N ASN A 277 -2.81 13.23 15.66
CA ASN A 277 -2.79 13.85 14.34
C ASN A 277 -3.51 15.20 14.20
N LYS A 278 -4.03 15.79 15.29
CA LYS A 278 -4.73 17.08 15.26
C LYS A 278 -3.99 18.21 15.98
N VAL A 279 -2.94 17.93 16.75
CA VAL A 279 -2.23 18.97 17.52
C VAL A 279 -1.09 19.59 16.69
N TRP A 280 -1.06 20.90 16.61
CA TRP A 280 -0.12 21.69 15.82
C TRP A 280 0.53 22.79 16.66
N CYS A 281 1.77 23.12 16.36
CA CYS A 281 2.52 24.18 17.02
C CYS A 281 2.14 25.53 16.42
N GLY A 282 1.64 26.45 17.23
CA GLY A 282 1.32 27.82 16.84
C GLY A 282 2.54 28.67 16.48
N SER A 283 3.73 28.32 16.98
CA SER A 283 4.96 29.09 16.71
C SER A 283 5.60 28.79 15.36
N CYS A 284 5.61 27.52 14.92
CA CYS A 284 6.31 27.11 13.69
C CYS A 284 5.44 26.33 12.70
N GLY A 285 4.14 26.15 13.00
CA GLY A 285 3.20 25.39 12.18
C GLY A 285 3.48 23.89 12.10
N CYS A 286 4.52 23.37 12.77
CA CYS A 286 4.84 21.95 12.74
C CYS A 286 3.93 21.16 13.67
N LYS A 287 3.75 19.88 13.34
CA LYS A 287 2.91 18.98 14.11
C LYS A 287 3.46 18.77 15.53
N CYS A 288 2.56 18.64 16.50
CA CYS A 288 2.95 18.25 17.85
C CYS A 288 2.79 16.75 18.05
N GLU A 289 3.80 16.15 18.68
CA GLU A 289 3.82 14.73 19.04
C GLU A 289 3.58 14.56 20.53
N ARG A 290 2.93 13.46 20.88
CA ARG A 290 2.65 13.09 22.26
C ARG A 290 3.80 12.26 22.82
N ASP A 291 4.38 12.69 23.93
CA ASP A 291 5.56 12.04 24.54
C ASP A 291 5.39 11.85 26.06
N ASN A 292 6.29 11.07 26.67
CA ASN A 292 6.46 10.92 28.11
C ASN A 292 7.55 11.85 28.61
N TYR A 293 7.26 12.66 29.62
CA TYR A 293 8.19 13.61 30.20
C TYR A 293 8.52 13.32 31.67
N GLY A 294 9.82 13.43 31.98
CA GLY A 294 10.36 13.29 33.33
C GLY A 294 10.28 11.88 33.92
N LYS A 295 10.80 11.72 35.14
CA LYS A 295 10.85 10.41 35.85
C LYS A 295 9.47 9.78 36.06
N LYS A 296 8.44 10.59 36.27
CA LYS A 296 7.04 10.13 36.44
C LYS A 296 6.31 9.81 35.13
N LYS A 297 6.98 9.91 33.96
CA LYS A 297 6.41 9.65 32.62
C LYS A 297 5.07 10.38 32.37
N ARG A 298 5.00 11.66 32.76
CA ARG A 298 3.81 12.49 32.52
C ARG A 298 3.59 12.65 31.02
N LYS A 299 2.35 12.64 30.56
CA LYS A 299 2.03 12.83 29.14
C LYS A 299 2.07 14.31 28.78
N ILE A 300 2.78 14.62 27.70
CA ILE A 300 2.92 15.96 27.17
C ILE A 300 2.74 15.94 25.65
N TRP A 301 2.49 17.12 25.08
CA TRP A 301 2.56 17.40 23.67
C TRP A 301 3.71 18.36 23.41
N CYS A 302 4.58 18.01 22.47
CA CYS A 302 5.73 18.81 22.09
C CYS A 302 5.78 19.00 20.57
N CYS A 303 6.24 20.17 20.12
CA CYS A 303 6.53 20.39 18.72
C CYS A 303 7.54 19.33 18.22
N SER A 304 7.31 18.80 17.02
CA SER A 304 8.21 17.81 16.39
C SER A 304 9.57 18.39 15.98
N GLN A 305 9.71 19.72 15.93
CA GLN A 305 10.99 20.36 15.61
C GLN A 305 11.96 20.30 16.79
N PRO A 306 13.28 20.20 16.52
CA PRO A 306 14.31 20.32 17.54
C PRO A 306 14.14 21.61 18.36
N ARG A 307 14.50 21.55 19.66
CA ARG A 307 14.41 22.72 20.56
C ARG A 307 15.26 23.90 20.14
N THR A 308 16.28 23.67 19.32
CA THR A 308 17.11 24.70 18.68
C THR A 308 16.33 25.51 17.62
N GLN A 309 15.28 24.92 17.03
CA GLN A 309 14.45 25.55 16.00
C GLN A 309 13.10 26.03 16.54
N CYS A 310 12.53 25.33 17.54
CA CYS A 310 11.25 25.72 18.12
C CYS A 310 11.27 25.63 19.66
N GLN A 311 11.03 26.77 20.29
CA GLN A 311 11.05 26.90 21.75
C GLN A 311 9.66 26.84 22.41
N MET A 312 8.58 26.63 21.64
CA MET A 312 7.20 26.54 22.14
C MET A 312 7.11 25.68 23.42
N LYS A 313 6.49 26.22 24.46
CA LYS A 313 6.30 25.53 25.75
C LYS A 313 5.55 24.22 25.52
N ARG A 314 6.11 23.12 26.05
CA ARG A 314 5.45 21.81 26.06
C ARG A 314 4.07 21.96 26.72
N LEU A 315 3.07 21.31 26.15
CA LEU A 315 1.70 21.32 26.68
C LEU A 315 1.46 20.04 27.47
N PRO A 316 1.27 20.09 28.80
CA PRO A 316 0.79 18.94 29.57
C PRO A 316 -0.50 18.38 28.98
N GLU A 317 -0.61 17.05 28.87
CA GLU A 317 -1.84 16.42 28.37
C GLU A 317 -3.04 16.78 29.26
N SER A 318 -2.83 16.98 30.57
CA SER A 318 -3.88 17.45 31.48
C SER A 318 -4.44 18.83 31.12
N GLU A 319 -3.60 19.78 30.69
CA GLU A 319 -4.07 21.11 30.23
C GLU A 319 -4.90 20.97 28.95
N LEU A 320 -4.47 20.11 28.02
CA LEU A 320 -5.23 19.87 26.79
C LEU A 320 -6.61 19.24 27.08
N LEU A 321 -6.68 18.32 28.04
CA LEU A 321 -7.93 17.70 28.46
C LEU A 321 -8.85 18.72 29.14
N GLU A 322 -8.32 19.55 30.04
CA GLU A 322 -9.07 20.65 30.69
C GLU A 322 -9.61 21.64 29.65
N ALA A 323 -8.78 22.04 28.67
CA ALA A 323 -9.20 22.92 27.59
C ALA A 323 -10.33 22.31 26.75
N ALA A 324 -10.21 21.03 26.40
CA ALA A 324 -11.22 20.33 25.63
C ALA A 324 -12.53 20.16 26.41
N GLU A 325 -12.46 19.80 27.69
CA GLU A 325 -13.64 19.67 28.55
C GLU A 325 -14.34 21.02 28.75
N SER A 326 -13.58 22.10 28.96
CA SER A 326 -14.12 23.46 29.09
C SER A 326 -14.82 23.95 27.82
N LEU A 327 -14.23 23.74 26.64
CA LEU A 327 -14.74 24.25 25.38
C LEU A 327 -15.79 23.35 24.70
N LEU A 328 -15.71 22.03 24.93
CA LEU A 328 -16.49 21.01 24.23
C LEU A 328 -17.39 20.18 25.17
N GLY A 329 -17.22 20.24 26.49
CA GLY A 329 -18.01 19.50 27.49
C GLY A 329 -17.62 18.02 27.66
N GLU A 330 -18.40 17.27 28.44
CA GLU A 330 -18.09 15.90 28.89
C GLU A 330 -17.79 14.89 27.76
N ASN A 331 -18.42 15.04 26.58
CA ASN A 331 -18.20 14.17 25.42
C ASN A 331 -17.22 14.78 24.38
N PHE A 332 -16.20 15.50 24.86
CA PHE A 332 -15.27 16.19 23.97
C PHE A 332 -14.55 15.26 22.98
N GLN A 333 -14.27 13.99 23.34
CA GLN A 333 -13.54 13.06 22.45
C GLN A 333 -14.29 12.81 21.14
N ALA A 334 -15.61 12.65 21.21
CA ALA A 334 -16.47 12.50 20.03
C ALA A 334 -16.48 13.78 19.20
N LYS A 335 -16.63 14.95 19.86
CA LYS A 335 -16.64 16.28 19.21
C LYS A 335 -15.30 16.62 18.56
N VAL A 336 -14.17 16.25 19.16
CA VAL A 336 -12.83 16.43 18.57
C VAL A 336 -12.71 15.62 17.27
N SER A 337 -13.29 14.43 17.21
CA SER A 337 -13.25 13.58 16.02
C SER A 337 -14.20 14.08 14.93
N ALA A 338 -15.41 14.46 15.33
CA ALA A 338 -16.45 14.93 14.42
C ALA A 338 -16.13 16.33 13.85
N ASP A 339 -15.83 17.29 14.72
CA ASP A 339 -15.98 18.72 14.43
C ASP A 339 -14.65 19.47 14.36
N ILE A 340 -13.63 19.02 15.10
CA ILE A 340 -12.34 19.72 15.16
C ILE A 340 -11.46 19.29 14.00
N ASP A 341 -10.88 20.24 13.29
CA ASP A 341 -9.86 20.00 12.27
C ASP A 341 -8.47 19.97 12.90
N ARG A 342 -8.10 21.08 13.56
CA ARG A 342 -6.80 21.29 14.20
C ARG A 342 -6.93 21.83 15.62
N VAL A 343 -5.96 21.50 16.45
CA VAL A 343 -5.74 22.08 17.78
C VAL A 343 -4.38 22.76 17.76
N VAL A 344 -4.34 24.08 17.72
CA VAL A 344 -3.12 24.87 17.63
C VAL A 344 -2.68 25.27 19.03
N VAL A 345 -1.45 24.95 19.38
CA VAL A 345 -0.88 25.16 20.72
C VAL A 345 0.14 26.28 20.66
N SER A 346 -0.06 27.30 21.48
CA SER A 346 0.85 28.43 21.66
C SER A 346 1.30 28.51 23.12
N ASP A 347 2.22 29.40 23.45
CA ASP A 347 2.78 29.49 24.80
C ASP A 347 1.74 29.89 25.86
N ASN A 348 0.73 30.68 25.46
CA ASN A 348 -0.28 31.23 26.36
C ASN A 348 -1.70 30.74 26.07
N GLN A 349 -1.94 30.03 24.96
CA GLN A 349 -3.29 29.61 24.58
C GLN A 349 -3.31 28.29 23.78
N VAL A 350 -4.48 27.69 23.70
CA VAL A 350 -4.80 26.54 22.83
C VAL A 350 -6.04 26.88 22.01
N ASP A 351 -5.91 26.85 20.70
CA ASP A 351 -6.97 27.15 19.75
C ASP A 351 -7.54 25.87 19.14
N PHE A 352 -8.84 25.67 19.27
CA PHE A 352 -9.60 24.59 18.66
C PHE A 352 -10.22 25.11 17.36
N GLU A 353 -9.62 24.75 16.24
CA GLU A 353 -10.10 25.09 14.91
C GLU A 353 -11.10 24.02 14.43
N TYR A 354 -12.32 24.44 14.14
CA TYR A 354 -13.40 23.58 13.67
C TYR A 354 -13.32 23.40 12.15
N LYS A 355 -13.84 22.27 11.65
CA LYS A 355 -13.96 21.97 10.22
C LYS A 355 -14.83 22.98 9.45
N ASN A 356 -15.67 23.74 10.15
CA ASN A 356 -16.48 24.82 9.57
C ASN A 356 -15.77 26.19 9.59
N GLY A 357 -14.50 26.26 10.01
CA GLY A 357 -13.71 27.48 10.10
C GLY A 357 -13.83 28.27 11.41
N THR A 358 -14.70 27.86 12.33
CA THR A 358 -14.82 28.51 13.65
C THR A 358 -13.57 28.22 14.50
N VAL A 359 -13.14 29.17 15.32
CA VAL A 359 -12.03 28.99 16.27
C VAL A 359 -12.52 29.26 17.69
N LYS A 360 -12.21 28.36 18.62
CA LYS A 360 -12.40 28.59 20.06
C LYS A 360 -11.06 28.54 20.79
N THR A 361 -10.80 29.55 21.61
CA THR A 361 -9.53 29.70 22.32
C THR A 361 -9.70 29.40 23.79
N TRP A 362 -8.76 28.63 24.35
CA TRP A 362 -8.60 28.41 25.78
C TRP A 362 -7.27 28.99 26.26
N GLN A 363 -7.29 29.76 27.34
CA GLN A 363 -6.09 30.39 27.89
C GLN A 363 -5.35 29.44 28.84
N ARG A 364 -4.04 29.30 28.62
CA ARG A 364 -3.17 28.46 29.45
C ARG A 364 -2.90 29.14 30.78
N LYS A 365 -2.78 28.34 31.84
CA LYS A 365 -2.50 28.81 33.21
C LYS A 365 -1.00 28.88 33.49
#